data_AF-A0A8C0XFX9-F1
#
_entry.id   AF-A0A8C0XFX9-F1
#
_cell.length_a   1.000
_cell.length_b   1.000
_cell.length_c   1.000
_cell.angle_alpha   90.00
_cell.angle_beta   90.00
_cell.angle_gamma   90.00
#
_symmetry.space_group_name_H-M   'P 1'
#
loop_
_entity.id
_entity.type
_entity.pdbx_description
1 polymer ?
#
loop_
_entity_poly.entity_id
_entity_poly.type
_entity_poly.pdbx_seq_one_letter_code
_entity_poly.pdbx_strand_id
1 'polypeptide(L)'
;MFLYYGIACKRKSFWCYRLLSTYVTKTRYLFELKEDDDACKKAQQTGVFYLFHGLAPLLQTSEHRYLVPRLSLLELKRLLGKFGQDAQRIEDSVLIGCSDQHEAWFALDLGLNISSSIYASLPKPEMETELKGSFIELRKAIFQLNSMDSSLLFTAQALLRWHANHQFCSRSGQPTKKNMAGSKRVCPSSKIIYYPQVSNALRGQYPRRLHTILSWKGSLHNQKTSLITHSFCSLAGPKALVS
;
A
#
# COMPACT_ATOMS: atom_id res chain seq x y z
N MET A 1 -37.04 -53.37 -45.20
CA MET A 1 -37.11 -52.90 -43.80
C MET A 1 -36.26 -51.66 -43.71
N PHE A 2 -36.89 -50.48 -43.54
CA PHE A 2 -36.24 -49.18 -43.49
C PHE A 2 -35.34 -49.08 -42.26
N LEU A 3 -34.09 -48.62 -42.41
CA LEU A 3 -33.35 -48.01 -41.29
C LEU A 3 -32.58 -46.77 -41.73
N TYR A 4 -32.88 -45.72 -40.98
CA TYR A 4 -32.52 -44.32 -41.06
C TYR A 4 -31.01 -44.02 -41.00
N TYR A 5 -30.60 -43.08 -41.86
CA TYR A 5 -29.84 -41.86 -41.59
C TYR A 5 -29.03 -41.73 -40.29
N GLY A 6 -27.74 -41.40 -40.44
CA GLY A 6 -26.89 -40.88 -39.37
C GLY A 6 -25.62 -40.23 -39.92
N ILE A 7 -25.75 -39.04 -40.52
CA ILE A 7 -24.59 -38.21 -40.88
C ILE A 7 -23.93 -37.76 -39.57
N ALA A 8 -22.77 -38.35 -39.26
CA ALA A 8 -21.95 -37.96 -38.13
C ALA A 8 -21.36 -36.55 -38.37
N CYS A 9 -22.06 -35.53 -37.88
CA CYS A 9 -21.52 -34.18 -37.82
C CYS A 9 -20.45 -34.15 -36.71
N LYS A 10 -19.19 -34.38 -37.08
CA LYS A 10 -18.04 -34.19 -36.19
C LYS A 10 -18.02 -32.73 -35.73
N ARG A 11 -18.54 -32.47 -34.53
CA ARG A 11 -18.28 -31.22 -33.80
C ARG A 11 -16.77 -31.09 -33.64
N LYS A 12 -16.14 -30.30 -34.52
CA LYS A 12 -14.81 -29.75 -34.25
C LYS A 12 -14.95 -28.99 -32.93
N SER A 13 -14.33 -29.51 -31.87
CA SER A 13 -14.14 -28.76 -30.65
C SER A 13 -13.30 -27.55 -31.01
N PHE A 14 -13.95 -26.43 -31.27
CA PHE A 14 -13.30 -25.13 -31.25
C PHE A 14 -12.81 -24.98 -29.81
N TRP A 15 -11.52 -25.27 -29.61
CA TRP A 15 -10.80 -24.84 -28.43
C TRP A 15 -10.81 -23.31 -28.48
N CYS A 16 -11.86 -22.73 -27.92
CA CYS A 16 -11.90 -21.31 -27.63
C CYS A 16 -10.79 -21.08 -26.60
N TYR A 17 -9.58 -20.78 -27.06
CA TYR A 17 -8.60 -20.07 -26.27
C TYR A 17 -9.32 -18.80 -25.81
N ARG A 18 -9.82 -18.78 -24.56
CA ARG A 18 -10.16 -17.51 -23.93
C ARG A 18 -8.87 -16.71 -23.99
N LEU A 19 -8.81 -15.73 -24.89
CA LEU A 19 -7.88 -14.62 -24.78
C LEU A 19 -8.12 -14.03 -23.39
N LEU A 20 -7.31 -14.47 -22.43
CA LEU A 20 -7.42 -14.00 -21.07
C LEU A 20 -7.09 -12.51 -21.13
N SER A 21 -8.03 -11.69 -20.68
CA SER A 21 -7.78 -10.26 -20.48
C SER A 21 -6.49 -10.09 -19.69
N THR A 22 -5.65 -9.13 -20.08
CA THR A 22 -4.38 -8.80 -19.38
C THR A 22 -4.59 -8.62 -17.88
N TYR A 23 -5.78 -8.16 -17.48
CA TYR A 23 -6.23 -8.08 -16.08
C TYR A 23 -6.23 -9.44 -15.36
N VAL A 24 -6.78 -10.48 -15.98
CA VAL A 24 -6.88 -11.82 -15.35
C VAL A 24 -5.49 -12.43 -15.20
N THR A 25 -4.63 -12.25 -16.21
CA THR A 25 -3.25 -12.76 -16.17
C THR A 25 -2.45 -12.04 -15.07
N LYS A 26 -2.52 -10.71 -15.00
CA LYS A 26 -1.91 -9.92 -13.91
C LYS A 26 -2.41 -10.34 -12.53
N THR A 27 -3.72 -10.52 -12.38
CA THR A 27 -4.32 -10.89 -11.09
C THR A 27 -3.86 -12.26 -10.63
N ARG A 28 -3.78 -13.23 -11.54
CA ARG A 28 -3.28 -14.58 -11.24
C ARG A 28 -1.81 -14.56 -10.84
N TYR A 29 -0.99 -13.83 -11.60
CA TYR A 29 0.42 -13.68 -11.28
C TYR A 29 0.63 -13.03 -9.91
N LEU A 30 -0.05 -11.92 -9.62
CA LEU A 30 0.03 -11.28 -8.30
C LEU A 30 -0.48 -12.18 -7.18
N PHE A 31 -1.48 -13.02 -7.43
CA PHE A 31 -1.98 -13.97 -6.45
C PHE A 31 -0.95 -15.07 -6.16
N GLU A 32 -0.33 -15.62 -7.20
CA GLU A 32 0.77 -16.59 -7.08
C GLU A 32 1.90 -16.02 -6.23
N LEU A 33 2.40 -14.82 -6.55
CA LEU A 33 3.48 -14.20 -5.77
C LEU A 33 3.09 -13.94 -4.30
N LYS A 34 1.81 -13.74 -3.99
CA LYS A 34 1.35 -13.47 -2.61
C LYS A 34 1.25 -14.72 -1.76
N GLU A 35 1.06 -15.89 -2.37
CA GLU A 35 0.84 -17.16 -1.68
C GLU A 35 2.08 -18.06 -1.70
N ASP A 36 2.87 -18.02 -2.78
CA ASP A 36 4.10 -18.80 -2.93
C ASP A 36 5.34 -17.92 -2.70
N ASP A 37 5.98 -18.13 -1.56
CA ASP A 37 7.19 -17.41 -1.15
C ASP A 37 8.38 -17.69 -2.08
N ASP A 38 8.49 -18.88 -2.66
CA ASP A 38 9.57 -19.24 -3.61
C ASP A 38 9.35 -18.55 -4.96
N ALA A 39 8.12 -18.51 -5.44
CA ALA A 39 7.75 -17.75 -6.64
C ALA A 39 8.04 -16.25 -6.44
N CYS A 40 7.66 -15.69 -5.28
CA CYS A 40 7.96 -14.31 -4.92
C CYS A 40 9.47 -14.04 -4.87
N LYS A 41 10.26 -14.95 -4.28
CA LYS A 41 11.71 -14.82 -4.19
C LYS A 41 12.39 -14.83 -5.56
N LYS A 42 11.88 -15.63 -6.50
CA LYS A 42 12.31 -15.60 -7.92
C LYS A 42 11.97 -14.27 -8.57
N ALA A 43 10.72 -13.81 -8.41
CA ALA A 43 10.27 -12.52 -8.96
C ALA A 43 11.06 -11.33 -8.40
N GLN A 44 11.55 -11.42 -7.17
CA GLN A 44 12.40 -10.42 -6.54
C GLN A 44 13.78 -10.30 -7.22
N GLN A 45 14.26 -11.35 -7.90
CA GLN A 45 15.54 -11.30 -8.63
C GLN A 45 15.47 -10.45 -9.90
N THR A 46 14.31 -10.44 -10.56
CA THR A 46 14.08 -9.75 -11.84
C THR A 46 13.17 -8.53 -11.71
N GLY A 47 12.62 -8.28 -10.52
CA GLY A 47 11.69 -7.19 -10.26
C GLY A 47 12.37 -5.84 -10.11
N VAL A 48 11.54 -4.81 -9.98
CA VAL A 48 11.96 -3.43 -9.75
C VAL A 48 11.57 -2.97 -8.36
N PHE A 49 12.36 -2.06 -7.82
CA PHE A 49 12.26 -1.58 -6.45
C PHE A 49 11.98 -0.08 -6.42
N TYR A 50 11.01 0.29 -5.62
CA TYR A 50 10.65 1.64 -5.24
C TYR A 50 11.19 1.90 -3.84
N LEU A 51 12.00 2.94 -3.68
CA LEU A 51 12.64 3.24 -2.40
C LEU A 51 11.84 4.24 -1.60
N PHE A 52 11.79 3.97 -0.30
CA PHE A 52 11.21 4.83 0.72
C PHE A 52 12.24 5.07 1.83
N HIS A 53 12.09 6.20 2.51
CA HIS A 53 12.78 6.48 3.76
C HIS A 53 11.78 7.14 4.71
N GLY A 54 11.44 6.46 5.80
CA GLY A 54 10.48 6.98 6.78
C GLY A 54 9.09 7.23 6.15
N LEU A 55 8.65 6.31 5.29
CA LEU A 55 7.40 6.36 4.52
C LEU A 55 7.34 7.45 3.44
N ALA A 56 8.41 8.21 3.20
CA ALA A 56 8.51 9.13 2.08
C ALA A 56 9.17 8.43 0.87
N PRO A 57 8.55 8.41 -0.32
CA PRO A 57 9.18 7.84 -1.52
C PRO A 57 10.32 8.70 -2.04
N LEU A 58 11.30 8.05 -2.66
CA LEU A 58 12.32 8.69 -3.47
C LEU A 58 11.71 9.27 -4.74
N LEU A 59 11.86 10.57 -4.95
CA LEU A 59 11.39 11.27 -6.14
C LEU A 59 12.54 12.06 -6.77
N GLN A 60 12.59 12.05 -8.10
CA GLN A 60 13.48 12.91 -8.88
C GLN A 60 12.67 14.05 -9.49
N THR A 61 13.15 15.27 -9.30
CA THR A 61 12.52 16.46 -9.88
C THR A 61 12.93 16.56 -11.35
N SER A 62 11.94 16.56 -12.25
CA SER A 62 12.13 16.83 -13.67
C SER A 62 11.21 17.97 -14.06
N GLU A 63 11.78 19.15 -14.27
CA GLU A 63 11.05 20.39 -14.54
C GLU A 63 9.92 20.68 -13.52
N HIS A 64 8.67 20.33 -13.87
CA HIS A 64 7.45 20.62 -13.09
C HIS A 64 6.76 19.34 -12.58
N ARG A 65 7.38 18.17 -12.77
CA ARG A 65 6.83 16.88 -12.36
C ARG A 65 7.83 16.08 -11.56
N TYR A 66 7.31 15.22 -10.71
CA TYR A 66 8.12 14.21 -10.04
C TYR A 66 8.14 12.93 -10.86
N LEU A 67 9.35 12.44 -11.10
CA LEU A 67 9.60 11.10 -11.60
C LEU A 67 9.87 10.17 -10.43
N VAL A 68 9.44 8.92 -10.58
CA VAL A 68 9.62 7.87 -9.58
C VAL A 68 10.69 6.90 -10.08
N PRO A 69 11.92 6.96 -9.54
CA PRO A 69 12.98 6.07 -9.98
C PRO A 69 12.63 4.61 -9.66
N ARG A 70 12.91 3.72 -10.62
CA ARG A 70 12.76 2.27 -10.47
C ARG A 70 14.15 1.67 -10.48
N LEU A 71 14.51 0.97 -9.41
CA LEU A 71 15.83 0.33 -9.30
C LEU A 71 15.73 -1.17 -9.58
N SER A 72 16.69 -1.69 -10.31
CA SER A 72 16.93 -3.13 -10.40
C SER A 72 17.51 -3.67 -9.09
N LEU A 73 17.45 -4.99 -8.91
CA LEU A 73 18.08 -5.65 -7.77
C LEU A 73 19.59 -5.38 -7.68
N LEU A 74 20.29 -5.29 -8.83
CA LEU A 74 21.72 -5.05 -8.87
C LEU A 74 22.06 -3.65 -8.35
N GLU A 75 21.32 -2.63 -8.79
CA GLU A 75 21.48 -1.25 -8.32
C GLU A 75 21.16 -1.15 -6.83
N LEU A 76 20.10 -1.82 -6.38
CA LEU A 76 19.74 -1.84 -4.97
C LEU A 76 20.82 -2.50 -4.11
N LYS A 77 21.37 -3.65 -4.53
CA LYS A 77 22.48 -4.32 -3.82
C LYS A 77 23.73 -3.46 -3.76
N ARG A 78 24.07 -2.76 -4.86
CA ARG A 78 25.20 -1.82 -4.89
C ARG A 78 24.99 -0.67 -3.90
N LEU A 79 23.78 -0.12 -3.84
CA LEU A 79 23.42 0.93 -2.89
C LEU A 79 23.55 0.42 -1.46
N LEU A 80 22.95 -0.72 -1.13
CA LEU A 80 23.04 -1.31 0.22
C LEU A 80 24.48 -1.60 0.64
N GLY A 81 25.30 -2.14 -0.27
CA GLY A 81 26.73 -2.40 -0.04
C GLY A 81 27.53 -1.13 0.24
N LYS A 82 27.24 -0.02 -0.46
CA LYS A 82 27.89 1.29 -0.19
C LYS A 82 27.63 1.80 1.22
N PHE A 83 26.45 1.54 1.77
CA PHE A 83 26.06 1.97 3.10
C PHE A 83 26.25 0.88 4.19
N GLY A 84 27.01 -0.17 3.88
CA GLY A 84 27.31 -1.25 4.82
C GLY A 84 26.10 -2.03 5.31
N GLN A 85 25.02 -2.08 4.52
CA GLN A 85 23.80 -2.81 4.85
C GLN A 85 23.81 -4.21 4.25
N ASP A 86 23.26 -5.17 4.99
CA ASP A 86 23.10 -6.53 4.50
C ASP A 86 22.07 -6.64 3.38
N ALA A 87 22.34 -7.53 2.43
CA ALA A 87 21.39 -7.88 1.38
C ALA A 87 20.07 -8.48 1.93
N GLN A 88 20.04 -8.91 3.19
CA GLN A 88 18.83 -9.39 3.86
C GLN A 88 17.73 -8.32 3.94
N ARG A 89 18.09 -7.01 3.93
CA ARG A 89 17.09 -5.93 3.92
C ARG A 89 16.19 -5.95 2.68
N ILE A 90 16.60 -6.63 1.62
CA ILE A 90 15.76 -6.80 0.42
C ILE A 90 14.53 -7.65 0.76
N GLU A 91 14.63 -8.61 1.68
CA GLU A 91 13.49 -9.43 2.14
C GLU A 91 12.44 -8.60 2.90
N ASP A 92 12.82 -7.43 3.43
CA ASP A 92 11.89 -6.50 4.07
C ASP A 92 10.98 -5.77 3.05
N SER A 93 11.28 -5.86 1.75
CA SER A 93 10.45 -5.25 0.70
C SER A 93 9.05 -5.86 0.59
N VAL A 94 8.10 -5.09 0.07
CA VAL A 94 6.69 -5.48 -0.07
C VAL A 94 6.27 -5.44 -1.53
N LEU A 95 5.54 -6.45 -1.99
CA LEU A 95 5.00 -6.52 -3.34
C LEU A 95 3.83 -5.54 -3.48
N ILE A 96 3.95 -4.61 -4.44
CA ILE A 96 2.97 -3.54 -4.66
C ILE A 96 2.20 -3.70 -5.98
N GLY A 97 2.75 -4.42 -6.95
CA GLY A 97 2.11 -4.60 -8.26
C GLY A 97 2.99 -5.34 -9.26
N CYS A 98 2.57 -5.33 -10.52
CA CYS A 98 3.36 -5.87 -11.63
C CYS A 98 3.05 -5.17 -12.96
N SER A 99 3.98 -5.26 -13.90
CA SER A 99 3.78 -4.82 -15.29
C SER A 99 2.87 -5.78 -16.09
N ASP A 100 2.54 -5.41 -17.33
CA ASP A 100 1.85 -6.30 -18.29
C ASP A 100 2.72 -7.49 -18.72
N GLN A 101 4.03 -7.38 -18.57
CA GLN A 101 5.03 -8.39 -18.90
C GLN A 101 5.42 -9.26 -17.70
N HIS A 102 4.66 -9.23 -16.60
CA HIS A 102 4.95 -9.95 -15.36
C HIS A 102 6.24 -9.52 -14.63
N GLU A 103 6.68 -8.28 -14.83
CA GLU A 103 7.73 -7.71 -14.00
C GLU A 103 7.12 -7.30 -12.65
N ALA A 104 7.60 -7.89 -11.55
CA ALA A 104 7.09 -7.59 -10.22
C ALA A 104 7.67 -6.28 -9.68
N TRP A 105 6.81 -5.50 -9.02
CA TRP A 105 7.16 -4.22 -8.41
C TRP A 105 7.14 -4.34 -6.90
N PHE A 106 8.23 -3.95 -6.27
CA PHE A 106 8.44 -4.02 -4.83
C PHE A 106 8.70 -2.64 -4.25
N ALA A 107 8.30 -2.40 -3.00
CA ALA A 107 8.64 -1.20 -2.24
C ALA A 107 9.51 -1.58 -1.04
N LEU A 108 10.59 -0.84 -0.82
CA LEU A 108 11.49 -1.04 0.31
C LEU A 108 11.70 0.28 1.05
N ASP A 109 11.47 0.27 2.36
CA ASP A 109 11.77 1.41 3.23
C ASP A 109 13.10 1.19 3.95
N LEU A 110 14.05 2.09 3.74
CA LEU A 110 15.40 2.01 4.28
C LEU A 110 15.51 2.70 5.66
N GLY A 111 14.52 3.51 6.04
CA GLY A 111 14.47 4.24 7.31
C GLY A 111 13.65 3.54 8.41
N LEU A 112 12.81 2.56 8.07
CA LEU A 112 12.05 1.80 9.06
C LEU A 112 12.88 0.65 9.66
N ASN A 113 12.90 0.57 10.99
CA ASN A 113 13.55 -0.53 11.71
C ASN A 113 12.52 -1.65 11.97
N ILE A 114 12.19 -2.41 10.91
CA ILE A 114 11.10 -3.40 10.94
C ILE A 114 11.59 -4.75 11.49
N SER A 115 12.85 -5.10 11.28
CA SER A 115 13.50 -6.25 11.88
C SER A 115 14.36 -5.77 13.05
N SER A 116 14.61 -6.65 14.02
CA SER A 116 15.56 -6.46 15.13
C SER A 116 17.03 -6.32 14.68
N SER A 117 17.25 -5.89 13.43
CA SER A 117 18.55 -5.60 12.88
C SER A 117 19.07 -4.32 13.53
N ILE A 118 20.25 -4.44 14.14
CA ILE A 118 20.91 -3.42 14.96
C ILE A 118 21.41 -2.23 14.08
N TYR A 119 21.15 -2.27 12.78
CA TYR A 119 21.63 -1.27 11.83
C TYR A 119 20.87 0.04 11.96
N ALA A 120 21.63 1.11 12.16
CA ALA A 120 21.11 2.48 12.21
C ALA A 120 20.35 2.82 10.92
N SER A 121 19.27 3.59 11.06
CA SER A 121 18.60 4.23 9.92
C SER A 121 19.65 4.92 9.06
N LEU A 122 19.68 4.62 7.77
CA LEU A 122 20.66 5.20 6.86
C LEU A 122 20.54 6.73 6.83
N PRO A 123 21.67 7.45 6.75
CA PRO A 123 21.65 8.90 6.63
C PRO A 123 20.97 9.31 5.31
N LYS A 124 19.80 9.93 5.45
CA LYS A 124 19.00 10.46 4.35
C LYS A 124 19.79 11.28 3.31
N PRO A 125 20.66 12.26 3.68
CA PRO A 125 21.27 13.16 2.69
C PRO A 125 22.29 12.46 1.76
N GLU A 126 23.01 11.47 2.25
CA GLU A 126 23.98 10.73 1.44
C GLU A 126 23.28 9.89 0.36
N MET A 127 22.15 9.27 0.73
CA MET A 127 21.33 8.50 -0.21
C MET A 127 20.70 9.40 -1.28
N GLU A 128 20.19 10.57 -0.89
CA GLU A 128 19.62 11.56 -1.83
C GLU A 128 20.65 12.00 -2.88
N THR A 129 21.91 12.19 -2.44
CA THR A 129 23.03 12.55 -3.33
C THR A 129 23.35 11.43 -4.31
N GLU A 130 23.49 10.19 -3.84
CA GLU A 130 23.79 9.02 -4.69
C GLU A 130 22.67 8.75 -5.71
N LEU A 131 21.41 8.87 -5.29
CA LEU A 131 20.24 8.59 -6.13
C LEU A 131 19.80 9.80 -6.98
N LYS A 132 20.48 10.94 -6.85
CA LYS A 132 20.15 12.21 -7.53
C LYS A 132 18.67 12.60 -7.35
N GLY A 133 18.12 12.36 -6.16
CA GLY A 133 16.70 12.52 -5.85
C GLY A 133 16.49 12.90 -4.40
N SER A 134 15.25 13.13 -4.01
CA SER A 134 14.90 13.50 -2.63
C SER A 134 13.74 12.66 -2.12
N PHE A 135 13.73 12.37 -0.82
CA PHE A 135 12.59 11.70 -0.18
C PHE A 135 11.55 12.73 0.23
N ILE A 136 10.45 12.76 -0.50
CA ILE A 136 9.38 13.75 -0.36
C ILE A 136 8.11 13.07 0.14
N GLU A 137 7.44 13.68 1.12
CA GLU A 137 6.14 13.20 1.57
C GLU A 137 5.10 13.16 0.44
N LEU A 138 4.41 12.03 0.29
CA LEU A 138 3.41 11.84 -0.77
C LEU A 138 2.35 12.93 -0.86
N ARG A 139 1.88 13.45 0.28
CA ARG A 139 0.88 14.54 0.30
C ARG A 139 1.39 15.83 -0.34
N LYS A 140 2.69 16.10 -0.30
CA LYS A 140 3.32 17.26 -0.93
C LYS A 140 3.54 17.02 -2.43
N ALA A 141 3.87 15.78 -2.81
CA ALA A 141 4.21 15.40 -4.18
C ALA A 141 3.01 15.05 -5.06
N ILE A 142 1.83 14.75 -4.49
CA ILE A 142 0.70 14.15 -5.21
C ILE A 142 0.28 14.91 -6.47
N PHE A 143 0.31 16.25 -6.44
CA PHE A 143 -0.13 17.10 -7.55
C PHE A 143 0.87 17.14 -8.72
N GLN A 144 2.12 16.76 -8.48
CA GLN A 144 3.19 16.75 -9.48
C GLN A 144 3.49 15.33 -10.01
N LEU A 145 2.89 14.30 -9.39
CA LEU A 145 3.02 12.90 -9.79
C LEU A 145 2.03 12.53 -10.90
N ASN A 146 2.33 11.45 -11.63
CA ASN A 146 1.35 10.80 -12.49
C ASN A 146 0.29 10.07 -11.64
N SER A 147 -0.94 9.94 -12.15
CA SER A 147 -2.04 9.28 -11.45
C SER A 147 -1.71 7.81 -11.11
N MET A 148 -1.09 7.11 -12.06
CA MET A 148 -0.68 5.71 -11.90
C MET A 148 0.41 5.56 -10.81
N ASP A 149 1.46 6.36 -10.88
CA ASP A 149 2.56 6.32 -9.91
C ASP A 149 2.09 6.77 -8.53
N SER A 150 1.21 7.77 -8.46
CA SER A 150 0.61 8.22 -7.22
C SER A 150 -0.16 7.09 -6.53
N SER A 151 -1.08 6.43 -7.25
CA SER A 151 -1.85 5.31 -6.71
C SER A 151 -0.95 4.17 -6.23
N LEU A 152 0.10 3.87 -6.99
CA LEU A 152 1.08 2.84 -6.65
C LEU A 152 1.85 3.20 -5.37
N LEU A 153 2.38 4.43 -5.26
CA LEU A 153 3.16 4.85 -4.10
C LEU A 153 2.31 4.99 -2.83
N PHE A 154 1.04 5.40 -2.92
CA PHE A 154 0.13 5.38 -1.77
C PHE A 154 -0.14 3.96 -1.28
N THR A 155 -0.30 3.02 -2.20
CA THR A 155 -0.45 1.59 -1.87
C THR A 155 0.80 1.07 -1.17
N ALA A 156 1.98 1.37 -1.72
CA ALA A 156 3.26 1.03 -1.12
C ALA A 156 3.40 1.60 0.31
N GLN A 157 3.14 2.90 0.49
CA GLN A 157 3.22 3.56 1.79
C GLN A 157 2.27 2.92 2.81
N ALA A 158 1.05 2.59 2.41
CA ALA A 158 0.06 1.97 3.30
C ALA A 158 0.53 0.58 3.77
N LEU A 159 1.08 -0.24 2.86
CA LEU A 159 1.61 -1.56 3.20
C LEU A 159 2.84 -1.47 4.10
N LEU A 160 3.80 -0.60 3.78
CA LEU A 160 4.98 -0.37 4.61
C LEU A 160 4.60 0.09 6.02
N ARG A 161 3.68 1.05 6.13
CA ARG A 161 3.15 1.53 7.42
C ARG A 161 2.43 0.43 8.18
N TRP A 162 1.64 -0.41 7.50
CA TRP A 162 0.97 -1.53 8.15
C TRP A 162 1.97 -2.48 8.79
N HIS A 163 3.04 -2.85 8.10
CA HIS A 163 4.07 -3.72 8.68
C HIS A 163 4.81 -3.08 9.85
N ALA A 164 5.10 -1.77 9.78
CA ALA A 164 5.73 -1.05 10.89
C ALA A 164 4.85 -1.10 12.16
N ASN A 165 3.53 -0.98 12.00
CA ASN A 165 2.60 -0.93 13.13
C ASN A 165 2.15 -2.30 13.65
N HIS A 166 2.36 -3.39 12.90
CA HIS A 166 1.83 -4.72 13.23
C HIS A 166 2.95 -5.76 13.40
N GLN A 167 4.03 -5.39 14.11
CA GLN A 167 5.16 -6.27 14.35
C GLN A 167 4.83 -7.41 15.34
N PHE A 168 3.91 -7.19 16.28
CA PHE A 168 3.59 -8.13 17.36
C PHE A 168 2.18 -8.72 17.25
N CYS A 169 2.01 -9.94 17.75
CA CYS A 169 0.72 -10.63 17.75
C CYS A 169 -0.17 -10.08 18.88
N SER A 170 -1.38 -9.66 18.54
CA SER A 170 -2.37 -9.18 19.52
C SER A 170 -2.80 -10.23 20.56
N ARG A 171 -2.69 -11.52 20.23
CA ARG A 171 -3.06 -12.62 21.13
C ARG A 171 -1.92 -13.05 22.05
N SER A 172 -0.71 -13.22 21.51
CA SER A 172 0.42 -13.81 22.25
C SER A 172 1.51 -12.81 22.63
N GLY A 173 1.48 -11.58 22.13
CA GLY A 173 2.55 -10.59 22.28
C GLY A 173 3.84 -10.90 21.51
N GLN A 174 3.98 -12.11 20.94
CA GLN A 174 5.19 -12.54 20.23
C GLN A 174 5.34 -11.84 18.87
N PRO A 175 6.58 -11.64 18.37
CA PRO A 175 6.81 -11.06 17.06
C PRO A 175 6.20 -11.95 15.97
N THR A 176 5.50 -11.30 15.04
CA THR A 176 4.93 -11.94 13.85
C THR A 176 5.96 -11.96 12.73
N LYS A 177 5.86 -12.94 11.83
CA LYS A 177 6.72 -13.04 10.65
C LYS A 177 5.93 -12.64 9.41
N LYS A 178 6.51 -11.76 8.60
CA LYS A 178 5.98 -11.39 7.28
C LYS A 178 6.26 -12.54 6.28
N ASN A 179 5.41 -12.73 5.28
CA ASN A 179 5.74 -13.55 4.12
C ASN A 179 6.62 -12.77 3.11
N MET A 180 7.17 -13.44 2.09
CA MET A 180 8.09 -12.80 1.15
C MET A 180 7.47 -11.63 0.40
N ALA A 181 6.19 -11.73 0.03
CA ALA A 181 5.49 -10.66 -0.67
C ALA A 181 5.03 -9.50 0.23
N GLY A 182 5.04 -9.65 1.55
CA GLY A 182 4.43 -8.66 2.46
C GLY A 182 2.91 -8.54 2.36
N SER A 183 2.23 -9.56 1.84
CA SER A 183 0.77 -9.60 1.78
C SER A 183 0.13 -9.96 3.12
N LYS A 184 0.86 -10.64 4.00
CA LYS A 184 0.38 -11.13 5.30
C LYS A 184 1.48 -11.20 6.34
N ARG A 185 1.08 -11.29 7.60
CA ARG A 185 1.95 -11.62 8.73
C ARG A 185 1.37 -12.80 9.50
N VAL A 186 2.22 -13.73 9.92
CA VAL A 186 1.84 -14.95 10.63
C VAL A 186 2.51 -14.96 11.99
N CYS A 187 1.75 -15.21 13.06
CA CYS A 187 2.33 -15.46 14.37
C CYS A 187 2.84 -16.91 14.45
N PRO A 188 4.14 -17.16 14.71
CA PRO A 188 4.65 -18.53 14.82
C PRO A 188 4.04 -19.34 15.96
N SER A 189 3.69 -18.66 17.06
CA SER A 189 3.13 -19.26 18.29
C SER A 189 1.64 -19.54 18.18
N SER A 190 0.82 -18.53 17.81
CA SER A 190 -0.64 -18.67 17.75
C SER A 190 -1.18 -19.14 16.40
N LYS A 191 -0.33 -19.17 15.36
CA LYS A 191 -0.69 -19.47 13.96
C LYS A 191 -1.73 -18.52 13.35
N ILE A 192 -2.07 -17.43 14.03
CA ILE A 192 -2.97 -16.40 13.50
C ILE A 192 -2.29 -15.69 12.34
N ILE A 193 -3.05 -15.52 11.25
CA ILE A 193 -2.66 -14.77 10.06
C ILE A 193 -3.34 -13.41 10.11
N TYR A 194 -2.55 -12.35 9.95
CA TYR A 194 -3.00 -10.97 9.85
C TYR A 194 -2.82 -10.47 8.42
N TYR A 195 -3.83 -9.75 7.94
CA TYR A 195 -3.83 -9.12 6.61
C TYR A 195 -3.91 -7.59 6.75
N PRO A 196 -3.27 -6.84 5.83
CA PRO A 196 -3.46 -5.40 5.74
C PRO A 196 -4.93 -5.05 5.53
N GLN A 197 -5.44 -4.11 6.32
CA GLN A 197 -6.78 -3.58 6.09
C GLN A 197 -6.72 -2.62 4.90
N VAL A 198 -7.40 -2.98 3.82
CA VAL A 198 -7.64 -2.05 2.71
C VAL A 198 -8.75 -1.09 3.13
N SER A 199 -8.41 0.18 3.42
CA SER A 199 -9.43 1.21 3.51
C SER A 199 -9.95 1.49 2.10
N ASN A 200 -11.14 1.00 1.78
CA ASN A 200 -11.80 1.16 0.48
C ASN A 200 -12.26 2.61 0.21
N ALA A 201 -11.57 3.62 0.75
CA ALA A 201 -11.97 5.03 0.66
C ALA A 201 -11.96 5.58 -0.78
N LEU A 202 -11.34 4.89 -1.75
CA LEU A 202 -11.25 5.34 -3.13
C LEU A 202 -12.02 4.48 -4.15
N ARG A 203 -12.77 3.46 -3.74
CA ARG A 203 -13.56 2.64 -4.68
C ARG A 203 -15.00 3.15 -4.85
N GLY A 204 -15.14 4.46 -5.02
CA GLY A 204 -16.41 5.18 -5.07
C GLY A 204 -16.47 6.21 -6.18
N GLN A 205 -15.85 5.98 -7.34
CA GLN A 205 -16.08 6.79 -8.53
C GLN A 205 -16.57 5.91 -9.68
N TYR A 206 -17.73 5.29 -9.45
CA TYR A 206 -18.63 5.03 -10.56
C TYR A 206 -19.15 6.40 -11.04
N PRO A 207 -19.19 6.67 -12.36
CA PRO A 207 -19.80 7.89 -12.86
C PRO A 207 -21.30 7.79 -12.57
N ARG A 208 -21.74 8.31 -11.41
CA ARG A 208 -23.14 8.68 -11.25
C ARG A 208 -23.38 9.82 -12.22
N ARG A 209 -24.13 9.53 -13.28
CA ARG A 209 -24.84 10.55 -14.06
C ARG A 209 -25.46 11.53 -13.08
N LEU A 210 -25.04 12.78 -13.23
CA LEU A 210 -25.68 14.04 -12.85
C LEU A 210 -26.89 13.89 -11.91
N HIS A 211 -26.73 14.31 -10.65
CA HIS A 211 -27.56 15.35 -10.07
C HIS A 211 -26.81 15.98 -8.89
N THR A 212 -26.46 17.24 -9.09
CA THR A 212 -25.83 18.17 -8.14
C THR A 212 -26.71 18.38 -6.91
N ILE A 213 -26.19 18.13 -5.70
CA ILE A 213 -26.37 19.00 -4.52
C ILE A 213 -25.07 18.92 -3.71
N LEU A 214 -24.23 19.94 -3.84
CA LEU A 214 -23.09 20.17 -2.95
C LEU A 214 -23.62 20.82 -1.67
N SER A 215 -23.60 20.11 -0.55
CA SER A 215 -23.63 20.74 0.78
C SER A 215 -22.19 20.75 1.31
N TRP A 216 -21.59 21.93 1.26
CA TRP A 216 -20.31 22.25 1.86
C TRP A 216 -20.51 22.45 3.36
N LYS A 217 -19.92 21.59 4.21
CA LYS A 217 -19.81 21.86 5.65
C LYS A 217 -18.39 22.36 5.92
N GLY A 218 -18.19 23.67 5.78
CA GLY A 218 -16.96 24.34 6.15
C GLY A 218 -16.77 24.30 7.66
N SER A 219 -15.69 23.66 8.11
CA SER A 219 -15.23 23.74 9.49
C SER A 219 -14.06 24.73 9.54
N LEU A 220 -14.35 25.94 10.02
CA LEU A 220 -13.35 26.97 10.28
C LEU A 220 -13.49 27.46 11.73
N HIS A 221 -12.31 27.60 12.34
CA HIS A 221 -11.96 28.41 13.51
C HIS A 221 -12.24 27.89 14.93
N ASN A 222 -11.19 27.24 15.44
CA ASN A 222 -10.50 27.53 16.70
C ASN A 222 -10.68 28.98 17.19
N GLN A 223 -11.10 29.18 18.45
CA GLN A 223 -10.50 30.14 19.40
C GLN A 223 -11.06 29.95 20.82
N LYS A 224 -10.13 29.82 21.77
CA LYS A 224 -10.31 29.96 23.23
C LYS A 224 -10.87 31.34 23.57
N THR A 225 -11.80 31.43 24.50
CA THR A 225 -11.76 32.41 25.61
C THR A 225 -12.81 32.06 26.68
N SER A 226 -12.33 32.01 27.91
CA SER A 226 -13.04 31.96 29.18
C SER A 226 -13.52 33.36 29.59
N LEU A 227 -14.81 33.55 29.92
CA LEU A 227 -15.32 34.66 30.73
C LEU A 227 -16.58 34.14 31.49
N ILE A 228 -16.48 33.95 32.82
CA ILE A 228 -16.88 34.86 33.90
C ILE A 228 -18.40 34.89 34.15
N THR A 229 -18.71 34.45 35.38
CA THR A 229 -19.94 34.59 36.16
C THR A 229 -20.51 36.01 36.19
N HIS A 230 -21.84 36.15 36.14
CA HIS A 230 -22.56 37.15 36.95
C HIS A 230 -24.01 36.71 37.20
N SER A 231 -24.34 36.58 38.49
CA SER A 231 -25.69 36.46 39.05
C SER A 231 -26.49 37.74 38.88
N PHE A 232 -27.81 37.64 38.72
CA PHE A 232 -28.86 38.55 39.28
C PHE A 232 -30.23 37.88 39.02
N CYS A 233 -30.85 37.22 40.01
CA CYS A 233 -31.69 37.73 41.12
C CYS A 233 -33.19 37.87 40.75
N SER A 234 -33.99 37.01 41.41
CA SER A 234 -35.37 37.15 41.90
C SER A 234 -36.51 37.64 41.00
N LEU A 235 -37.61 36.88 41.00
CA LEU A 235 -38.82 37.28 41.76
C LEU A 235 -39.88 36.15 41.84
N ALA A 236 -40.31 35.92 43.09
CA ALA A 236 -41.66 35.58 43.56
C ALA A 236 -42.31 34.22 43.23
N GLY A 237 -42.57 33.44 44.29
CA GLY A 237 -43.59 32.36 44.33
C GLY A 237 -45.03 32.90 44.38
N PRO A 238 -46.06 32.16 44.87
CA PRO A 238 -46.01 31.18 45.96
C PRO A 238 -46.86 29.88 45.83
N LYS A 239 -46.58 28.93 46.74
CA LYS A 239 -47.48 28.05 47.54
C LYS A 239 -48.58 27.25 46.81
N ALA A 240 -48.59 25.91 46.91
CA ALA A 240 -49.25 25.08 47.95
C ALA A 240 -50.04 23.99 47.18
N LEU A 241 -50.37 22.77 47.62
CA LEU A 241 -50.26 21.96 48.83
C LEU A 241 -50.68 20.53 48.38
N VAL A 242 -50.14 19.47 49.01
CA VAL A 242 -50.82 18.17 49.35
C VAL A 242 -51.29 17.30 48.17
N SER A 243 -51.04 15.99 48.12
CA SER A 243 -50.79 14.95 49.13
C SER A 243 -49.80 13.90 48.63
#